data_AF-A0A348WEG4-F1
#
_entry.id   AF-A0A348WEG4-F1
#
_cell.length_a   1.000
_cell.length_b   1.000
_cell.length_c   1.000
_cell.angle_alpha   90.00
_cell.angle_beta   90.00
_cell.angle_gamma   90.00
#
_symmetry.space_group_name_H-M   'P 1'
#
loop_
_entity.id
_entity.type
_entity.pdbx_description
1 polymer ?
#
loop_
_entity_poly.entity_id
_entity_poly.type
_entity_poly.pdbx_seq_one_letter_code
_entity_poly.pdbx_strand_id
1 'polypeptide(L)'
;MSPRASELVTALSLLSRLPLPRGVANPDLNAASAWAYGAVGLGLGLLASLAMLCAMLIGLPAPLVALTGLGTLIALSGAMHEDGLA
;
A
#
# COMPACT_ATOMS: atom_id res chain seq x y z
N MET A 1 -21.79 -3.96 -1.40
CA MET A 1 -20.83 -2.95 -1.93
C MET A 1 -21.00 -2.88 -3.44
N SER A 2 -20.76 -1.73 -4.06
CA SER A 2 -20.69 -1.67 -5.53
C SER A 2 -19.51 -2.53 -6.02
N PRO A 3 -19.55 -3.10 -7.25
CA PRO A 3 -18.48 -3.95 -7.76
C PRO A 3 -17.11 -3.29 -7.67
N ARG A 4 -17.04 -2.00 -8.03
CA ARG A 4 -15.82 -1.17 -7.97
C ARG A 4 -15.26 -0.97 -6.57
N ALA A 5 -16.12 -0.85 -5.56
CA ALA A 5 -15.66 -0.71 -4.18
C ALA A 5 -15.08 -2.03 -3.66
N SER A 6 -15.64 -3.17 -4.07
CA SER A 6 -15.09 -4.48 -3.72
C SER A 6 -13.72 -4.70 -4.39
N GLU A 7 -13.57 -4.32 -5.66
CA GLU A 7 -12.29 -4.39 -6.38
C GLU A 7 -11.22 -3.50 -5.74
N LEU A 8 -11.58 -2.28 -5.32
CA LEU A 8 -10.65 -1.39 -4.61
C LEU A 8 -10.20 -1.99 -3.27
N VAL A 9 -11.13 -2.58 -2.51
CA VAL A 9 -10.82 -3.24 -1.23
C VAL A 9 -9.97 -4.50 -1.45
N THR A 10 -10.26 -5.29 -2.48
CA THR A 10 -9.41 -6.41 -2.88
C THR A 10 -8.00 -5.92 -3.25
N ALA A 11 -7.86 -4.88 -4.08
CA ALA A 11 -6.57 -4.28 -4.40
C ALA A 11 -5.82 -3.77 -3.15
N LEU A 12 -6.52 -3.09 -2.21
CA LEU A 12 -5.94 -2.65 -0.94
C LEU A 12 -5.45 -3.84 -0.10
N SER A 13 -6.21 -4.93 -0.07
CA SER A 13 -5.82 -6.13 0.69
C SER A 13 -4.60 -6.85 0.11
N LEU A 14 -4.39 -6.76 -1.21
CA LEU A 14 -3.23 -7.34 -1.88
C LEU A 14 -1.99 -6.46 -1.77
N LEU A 15 -2.13 -5.15 -2.00
CA LEU A 15 -1.01 -4.22 -2.13
C LEU A 15 -0.66 -3.50 -0.83
N SER A 16 -1.41 -3.67 0.26
CA SER A 16 -1.12 -3.03 1.56
C SER A 16 -1.11 -4.02 2.73
N ARG A 17 -0.35 -3.68 3.78
CA ARG A 17 -0.33 -4.37 5.09
C ARG A 17 -1.28 -3.73 6.10
N LEU A 18 -2.16 -2.82 5.66
CA LEU A 18 -3.14 -2.20 6.55
C LEU A 18 -4.13 -3.25 7.07
N PRO A 19 -4.48 -3.23 8.36
CA PRO A 19 -5.42 -4.18 8.91
C PRO A 19 -6.83 -3.93 8.34
N LEU A 20 -7.26 -4.80 7.43
CA LEU A 20 -8.62 -4.80 6.89
C LEU A 20 -9.50 -5.81 7.63
N PRO A 21 -10.81 -5.53 7.81
CA PRO A 21 -11.74 -6.49 8.40
C PRO A 21 -11.76 -7.83 7.62
N ARG A 22 -11.84 -8.96 8.32
CA ARG A 22 -11.87 -10.27 7.64
C ARG A 22 -13.12 -10.41 6.78
N GLY A 23 -12.97 -10.96 5.57
CA GLY A 23 -14.07 -11.25 4.64
C GLY A 23 -14.51 -10.10 3.73
N VAL A 24 -13.83 -8.95 3.77
CA VAL A 24 -14.13 -7.81 2.87
C VAL A 24 -13.42 -7.89 1.52
N ALA A 25 -12.30 -8.62 1.46
CA ALA A 25 -11.58 -8.88 0.22
C ALA A 25 -12.15 -10.13 -0.45
N ASN A 26 -12.35 -10.05 -1.77
CA ASN A 26 -12.78 -11.19 -2.58
C ASN A 26 -11.64 -11.59 -3.54
N PRO A 27 -11.00 -12.76 -3.34
CA PRO A 27 -9.92 -13.26 -4.20
C PRO A 27 -10.32 -13.44 -5.67
N ASP A 28 -11.59 -13.74 -5.94
CA ASP A 28 -12.08 -13.94 -7.32
C ASP A 28 -12.00 -12.64 -8.15
N LEU A 29 -11.86 -11.49 -7.49
CA LEU A 29 -11.75 -10.18 -8.12
C LEU A 29 -10.31 -9.72 -8.34
N ASN A 30 -9.28 -10.53 -8.03
CA ASN A 30 -7.87 -10.11 -8.13
C ASN A 30 -7.53 -9.55 -9.51
N ALA A 31 -7.88 -10.27 -10.59
CA ALA A 31 -7.63 -9.81 -11.96
C ALA A 31 -8.44 -8.54 -12.32
N ALA A 32 -9.70 -8.47 -11.88
CA ALA A 32 -10.56 -7.31 -12.10
C ALA A 32 -10.08 -6.07 -11.34
N SER A 33 -9.33 -6.25 -10.25
CA SER A 33 -8.86 -5.18 -9.36
C SER A 33 -7.60 -4.46 -9.87
N ALA A 34 -6.98 -4.91 -10.96
CA ALA A 34 -5.71 -4.37 -11.46
C ALA A 34 -5.76 -2.86 -11.79
N TRP A 35 -6.91 -2.34 -12.22
CA TRP A 35 -7.07 -0.90 -12.46
C TRP A 35 -6.88 -0.06 -11.18
N ALA A 36 -7.18 -0.63 -10.01
CA ALA A 36 -7.10 0.06 -8.73
C ALA A 36 -5.68 0.06 -8.15
N TYR A 37 -4.73 -0.71 -8.71
CA TYR A 37 -3.37 -0.82 -8.18
C TYR A 37 -2.64 0.51 -8.19
N GLY A 38 -2.79 1.31 -9.26
CA GLY A 38 -2.23 2.66 -9.33
C GLY A 38 -2.80 3.59 -8.26
N ALA A 39 -4.10 3.49 -7.98
CA ALA A 39 -4.74 4.29 -6.93
C ALA A 39 -4.25 3.90 -5.53
N VAL A 40 -4.09 2.61 -5.26
CA VAL A 40 -3.52 2.11 -4.00
C VAL A 40 -2.08 2.57 -3.84
N GLY A 41 -1.26 2.42 -4.89
CA GLY A 41 0.13 2.88 -4.89
C GLY A 41 0.25 4.38 -4.65
N LEU A 42 -0.64 5.20 -5.25
CA LEU A 42 -0.71 6.64 -5.00
C LEU A 42 -1.03 6.94 -3.53
N GLY A 43 -1.99 6.22 -2.93
CA GLY A 43 -2.30 6.35 -1.50
C GLY A 43 -1.10 6.05 -0.61
N LEU A 44 -0.38 4.95 -0.87
CA LEU A 44 0.83 4.59 -0.13
C LEU A 44 1.96 5.61 -0.33
N GLY A 45 2.13 6.11 -1.56
CA GLY A 45 3.11 7.14 -1.90
C GLY A 45 2.84 8.47 -1.20
N LEU A 46 1.57 8.86 -1.04
CA LEU A 46 1.19 10.05 -0.26
C LEU A 46 1.54 9.89 1.22
N LEU A 47 1.28 8.71 1.81
CA LEU A 47 1.64 8.43 3.20
C LEU A 47 3.16 8.46 3.41
N ALA A 48 3.92 7.85 2.50
CA ALA A 48 5.39 7.89 2.53
C ALA A 48 5.93 9.32 2.37
N SER A 49 5.33 10.11 1.47
CA SER A 49 5.72 11.51 1.25
C SER A 49 5.41 12.38 2.47
N LEU A 50 4.31 12.12 3.17
CA LEU A 50 3.99 12.79 4.43
C LEU A 50 5.01 12.46 5.52
N ALA A 51 5.42 11.19 5.64
CA ALA A 51 6.47 10.79 6.56
C ALA A 51 7.82 11.46 6.24
N MET A 52 8.20 11.51 4.97
CA MET A 52 9.41 12.22 4.51
C MET A 52 9.32 13.72 4.79
N LEU A 53 8.16 14.34 4.59
CA LEU A 53 7.94 15.75 4.91
C LEU A 53 8.13 16.01 6.40
N CYS A 54 7.56 15.17 7.27
CA CYS A 54 7.79 15.25 8.70
C CYS A 54 9.28 15.10 9.06
N ALA A 55 9.98 14.15 8.45
CA ALA A 55 11.42 13.96 8.65
C ALA A 55 12.25 15.19 8.23
N MET A 56 11.90 15.81 7.08
CA MET A 56 12.54 17.05 6.64
C MET A 56 12.27 18.21 7.61
N LEU A 57 11.04 18.36 8.10
CA LEU A 57 10.63 19.45 9.00
C LEU A 57 11.36 19.40 10.35
N ILE A 58 11.74 18.21 10.83
CA ILE A 58 12.55 18.06 12.06
C ILE A 58 14.06 18.08 11.80
N GLY A 59 14.49 18.35 10.56
CA GLY A 59 15.90 18.60 10.21
C GLY A 59 16.75 17.35 9.97
N LEU A 60 16.14 16.20 9.62
CA LEU A 60 16.93 15.01 9.29
C LEU A 60 17.78 15.23 8.02
N PRO A 61 19.00 14.68 7.96
CA PRO A 61 19.82 14.67 6.74
C PRO A 61 19.17 13.81 5.66
N ALA A 62 19.47 14.11 4.40
CA ALA A 62 18.85 13.49 3.22
C ALA A 62 18.81 11.94 3.25
N PRO A 63 19.85 11.21 3.69
CA PRO A 63 19.80 9.75 3.78
C PRO A 63 18.73 9.24 4.76
N LEU A 64 18.54 9.92 5.90
CA LEU A 64 17.53 9.53 6.88
C LEU A 64 16.11 9.85 6.38
N VAL A 65 15.93 10.97 5.67
CA VAL A 65 14.65 11.28 5.00
C VAL A 65 14.31 10.19 3.98
N ALA A 66 15.27 9.78 3.13
CA ALA A 66 15.06 8.69 2.19
C ALA A 66 14.71 7.36 2.90
N LEU A 67 15.41 7.04 3.99
CA LEU A 67 15.11 5.86 4.81
C LEU A 67 13.71 5.90 5.43
N THR A 68 13.22 7.07 5.86
CA THR A 68 11.84 7.18 6.36
C THR A 68 10.80 6.92 5.28
N GLY A 69 11.02 7.40 4.05
CA GLY A 69 10.16 7.10 2.90
C GLY A 69 10.16 5.61 2.54
N LEU A 70 11.34 5.03 2.39
CA LEU A 70 11.51 3.59 2.13
C LEU A 70 10.91 2.73 3.24
N GLY A 71 11.21 3.04 4.51
CA GLY A 71 10.69 2.32 5.66
C GLY A 71 9.16 2.40 5.76
N THR A 72 8.57 3.56 5.45
CA THR A 72 7.11 3.72 5.41
C THR A 72 6.50 2.84 4.32
N LEU A 73 7.07 2.83 3.10
CA LEU A 73 6.60 1.96 2.02
C LEU A 73 6.77 0.48 2.37
N ILE A 74 7.91 0.06 2.94
CA ILE A 74 8.15 -1.33 3.38
C ILE A 74 7.12 -1.75 4.43
N ALA A 75 6.81 -0.87 5.39
CA ALA A 75 5.85 -1.17 6.46
C ALA A 75 4.40 -1.24 5.95
N LEU A 76 4.03 -0.37 5.00
CA LEU A 76 2.64 -0.23 4.55
C LEU A 76 2.31 -1.07 3.31
N SER A 77 3.28 -1.38 2.45
CA SER A 77 3.04 -2.18 1.25
C SER A 77 2.90 -3.66 1.58
N GLY A 78 1.86 -4.25 1.01
CA GLY A 78 1.65 -5.68 0.92
C GLY A 78 2.34 -6.19 -0.34
N ALA A 79 2.92 -7.37 -0.25
CA ALA A 79 3.41 -8.06 -1.41
C ALA A 79 2.22 -8.80 -2.05
N MET A 80 2.14 -8.79 -3.38
CA MET A 80 1.68 -9.99 -4.06
C MET A 80 2.68 -11.08 -3.65
N HIS A 81 2.43 -11.80 -2.55
CA HIS A 81 3.12 -13.05 -2.28
C HIS A 81 2.66 -14.03 -3.37
N GLU A 82 3.30 -13.94 -4.54
CA GLU A 82 3.68 -15.15 -5.27
C GLU A 82 5.01 -15.58 -4.65
N ASP A 83 4.96 -16.09 -3.43
CA ASP A 83 6.13 -16.79 -2.93
C ASP A 83 6.33 -17.98 -3.85
N GLY A 84 7.40 -17.97 -4.63
CA GLY A 84 8.02 -19.19 -5.18
C GLY A 84 8.55 -20.12 -4.07
N LEU A 85 7.89 -20.15 -2.92
CA LEU A 85 7.97 -21.07 -1.81
C LEU A 85 6.53 -21.52 -1.50
N ALA A 86 6.03 -22.47 -2.29
CA ALA A 86 4.93 -23.41 -2.01
C ALA A 86 3.84 -23.01 -0.99
#